data_AF-A0A7Z9RXQ2-F1
#
_entry.id   AF-A0A7Z9RXQ2-F1
#
_cell.length_a   1.000
_cell.length_b   1.000
_cell.length_c   1.000
_cell.angle_alpha   90.00
_cell.angle_beta   90.00
_cell.angle_gamma   90.00
#
_symmetry.space_group_name_H-M   'P 1'
#
loop_
_entity.id
_entity.type
_entity.pdbx_description
1 polymer ?
#
loop_
_entity_poly.entity_id
_entity_poly.type
_entity_poly.pdbx_seq_one_letter_code
_entity_poly.pdbx_strand_id
1 'polypeptide(L)'
;MRTPMRSTISFICLLLVSLTGCSADQYSYNDGVKVQTSANATPRFAFVTNGVADFWILAGKGVEDAASDLGIDASFHMPPDGLADQKRIIEDLMVKGVNGI
;
A
#
# COMPACT_ATOMS: atom_id res chain seq x y z
N MET A 1 17.99 41.20 -30.07
CA MET A 1 16.94 40.55 -29.26
C MET A 1 16.94 39.05 -29.58
N ARG A 2 17.74 38.27 -28.86
CA ARG A 2 17.82 36.80 -28.98
C ARG A 2 17.72 36.25 -27.56
N THR A 3 16.56 35.70 -27.22
CA THR A 3 16.27 35.12 -25.90
C THR A 3 17.08 33.84 -25.68
N PRO A 4 17.45 33.49 -24.44
CA PRO A 4 18.27 32.33 -24.15
C PRO A 4 17.42 31.06 -24.08
N MET A 5 17.02 30.54 -25.25
CA MET A 5 16.27 29.26 -25.38
C MET A 5 17.05 28.03 -24.86
N ARG A 6 18.34 28.19 -24.57
CA ARG A 6 19.21 27.15 -23.98
C ARG A 6 19.16 27.13 -22.44
N SER A 7 18.83 28.25 -21.81
CA SER A 7 18.79 28.35 -20.34
C SER A 7 17.51 27.74 -19.77
N THR A 8 16.38 27.94 -20.45
CA THR A 8 15.06 27.43 -20.04
C THR A 8 14.95 25.91 -20.14
N ILE A 9 15.61 25.27 -21.11
CA ILE A 9 15.61 23.80 -21.25
C ILE A 9 16.37 23.14 -20.08
N SER A 10 17.44 23.77 -19.58
CA SER A 10 18.22 23.26 -18.45
C SER A 10 17.43 23.28 -17.13
N PHE A 11 16.65 24.35 -16.89
CA PHE A 11 15.79 24.44 -15.70
C PHE A 11 14.61 23.46 -15.73
N ILE A 12 14.07 23.14 -16.91
CA ILE A 12 12.96 22.18 -17.05
C ILE A 12 13.42 20.73 -16.79
N CYS A 13 14.63 20.35 -17.23
CA CYS A 13 15.19 19.03 -16.91
C CYS A 13 15.51 18.86 -15.42
N LEU A 14 16.00 19.91 -14.76
CA LEU A 14 16.32 19.85 -13.32
C LEU A 14 15.05 19.70 -12.46
N LEU A 15 13.94 20.32 -12.88
CA LEU A 15 12.64 20.19 -12.21
C LEU A 15 12.03 18.79 -12.37
N LEU A 16 12.24 18.13 -13.52
CA LEU A 16 11.77 16.76 -13.78
C LEU A 16 12.56 15.71 -12.98
N VAL A 17 13.87 15.91 -12.74
CA VAL A 17 14.70 15.01 -11.92
C VAL A 17 14.30 15.05 -10.44
N SER A 18 13.78 16.17 -9.94
CA SER A 18 13.25 16.26 -8.56
C SER A 18 11.92 15.53 -8.32
N LEU A 19 11.19 15.14 -9.37
CA LEU A 19 9.93 14.38 -9.25
C LEU A 19 10.12 12.87 -9.37
N THR A 20 11.25 12.40 -9.89
CA THR A 20 11.66 11.00 -9.81
C THR A 20 12.50 10.79 -8.56
N GLY A 21 11.82 10.54 -7.43
CA GLY A 21 12.45 9.97 -6.24
C GLY A 21 12.97 8.56 -6.56
N CYS A 22 14.19 8.46 -7.07
CA CYS A 22 14.93 7.22 -7.11
C CYS A 22 15.38 6.87 -5.69
N SER A 23 14.52 6.16 -4.95
CA SER A 23 14.97 5.29 -3.88
C SER A 23 15.15 3.91 -4.47
N ALA A 24 16.36 3.62 -4.96
CA ALA A 24 16.84 2.25 -5.00
C ALA A 24 17.35 1.93 -3.59
N ASP A 25 16.45 1.80 -2.63
CA ASP A 25 16.75 1.24 -1.32
C ASP A 25 15.92 -0.03 -1.17
N GLN A 26 16.66 -1.13 -1.03
CA GLN A 26 16.10 -2.41 -0.65
C GLN A 26 15.30 -2.22 0.64
N TYR A 27 13.97 -2.38 0.58
CA TYR A 27 13.15 -2.50 1.79
C TYR A 27 13.45 -3.86 2.43
N SER A 28 14.57 -3.93 3.15
CA SER A 28 14.76 -4.89 4.23
C SER A 28 14.25 -4.22 5.50
N TYR A 29 12.97 -4.40 5.81
CA TYR A 29 12.39 -4.01 7.08
C TYR A 29 13.00 -4.89 8.18
N ASN A 30 14.09 -4.40 8.81
CA ASN A 30 14.61 -4.94 10.06
C ASN A 30 13.94 -4.20 11.22
N ASP A 31 12.72 -4.59 11.55
CA ASP A 31 12.22 -4.41 12.90
C ASP A 31 12.77 -5.55 13.75
N GLY A 32 13.33 -5.24 14.91
CA GLY A 32 13.89 -6.23 15.83
C GLY A 32 12.84 -7.24 16.35
N VAL A 33 11.58 -7.07 15.96
CA VAL A 33 10.54 -8.08 16.05
C VAL A 33 10.85 -9.19 15.04
N LYS A 34 11.41 -10.29 15.54
CA LYS A 34 11.41 -11.56 14.83
C LYS A 34 9.96 -12.05 14.72
N VAL A 35 9.22 -11.53 13.74
CA VAL A 35 8.00 -12.19 13.28
C VAL A 35 8.46 -13.55 12.79
N GLN A 36 8.15 -14.58 13.56
CA GLN A 36 8.34 -15.97 13.19
C GLN A 36 7.35 -16.28 12.07
N THR A 37 7.59 -15.73 10.88
CA THR A 37 7.01 -16.24 9.65
C THR A 37 7.71 -17.56 9.44
N SER A 38 7.11 -18.65 9.90
CA SER A 38 7.47 -19.97 9.45
C SER A 38 7.54 -19.89 7.92
N ALA A 39 8.65 -20.29 7.32
CA ALA A 39 8.92 -20.11 5.88
C ALA A 39 7.90 -20.81 4.95
N ASN A 40 6.86 -21.43 5.53
CA ASN A 40 5.76 -22.14 4.88
C ASN A 40 4.37 -21.57 5.24
N ALA A 41 4.25 -20.46 5.98
CA ALA A 41 2.95 -19.84 6.26
C ALA A 41 2.46 -19.03 5.06
N THR A 42 1.20 -19.24 4.66
CA THR A 42 0.53 -18.43 3.64
C THR A 42 0.54 -16.96 4.06
N PRO A 43 1.07 -16.04 3.22
CA PRO A 43 1.05 -14.61 3.52
C PRO A 43 -0.38 -14.10 3.73
N ARG A 44 -0.59 -13.26 4.74
CA ARG A 44 -1.91 -12.73 5.11
C ARG A 44 -1.99 -11.23 4.93
N PHE A 45 -2.97 -10.75 4.19
CA PHE A 45 -3.18 -9.34 3.89
C PHE A 45 -4.61 -8.90 4.22
N ALA A 46 -4.79 -7.61 4.47
CA ALA A 46 -6.10 -7.01 4.64
C ALA A 46 -6.22 -5.76 3.76
N PHE A 47 -7.40 -5.49 3.24
CA PHE A 47 -7.75 -4.26 2.54
C PHE A 47 -8.86 -3.58 3.31
N VAL A 48 -8.59 -2.40 3.88
CA VAL A 48 -9.53 -1.68 4.75
C VAL A 48 -9.90 -0.35 4.10
N THR A 49 -11.18 -0.14 3.79
CA THR A 49 -11.65 1.11 3.19
C THR A 49 -11.90 2.19 4.24
N ASN A 50 -12.16 3.42 3.80
CA ASN A 50 -12.57 4.52 4.68
C ASN A 50 -14.03 4.42 5.14
N GLY A 51 -14.83 3.52 4.54
CA GLY A 51 -16.25 3.35 4.85
C GLY A 51 -16.97 2.43 3.85
N VAL A 52 -18.27 2.22 4.10
CA VAL A 52 -19.13 1.43 3.21
C VAL A 52 -19.56 2.26 2.00
N ALA A 53 -19.23 1.79 0.80
CA ALA A 53 -19.70 2.39 -0.46
C ALA A 53 -19.65 1.36 -1.59
N ASP A 54 -20.60 1.44 -2.54
CA ASP A 54 -20.69 0.55 -3.70
C ASP A 54 -19.43 0.57 -4.57
N PHE A 55 -18.74 1.72 -4.60
CA PHE A 55 -17.45 1.88 -5.27
C PHE A 55 -16.43 0.81 -4.84
N TRP A 56 -16.44 0.43 -3.55
CA TRP A 56 -15.48 -0.52 -2.99
C TRP A 56 -15.85 -1.98 -3.23
N ILE A 57 -17.07 -2.30 -3.68
CA ILE A 57 -17.47 -3.68 -3.98
C ILE A 57 -16.57 -4.27 -5.07
N LEU A 58 -16.25 -3.48 -6.10
CA LEU A 58 -15.35 -3.92 -7.17
C LEU A 58 -13.92 -4.12 -6.66
N ALA A 59 -13.45 -3.28 -5.74
CA ALA A 59 -12.16 -3.46 -5.09
C ALA A 59 -12.14 -4.76 -4.26
N GLY A 60 -13.20 -5.06 -3.52
CA GLY A 60 -13.36 -6.31 -2.78
C GLY A 60 -13.29 -7.55 -3.69
N LYS A 61 -13.94 -7.52 -4.85
CA LYS A 61 -13.81 -8.60 -5.85
C LYS A 61 -12.36 -8.79 -6.31
N GLY A 62 -11.65 -7.68 -6.55
CA GLY A 62 -10.22 -7.74 -6.91
C GLY A 62 -9.34 -8.32 -5.79
N VAL A 63 -9.69 -8.10 -4.52
CA VAL A 63 -9.00 -8.73 -3.37
C VAL A 63 -9.23 -10.25 -3.36
N GLU A 64 -10.46 -10.71 -3.62
CA GLU A 64 -10.77 -12.14 -3.74
C GLU A 64 -10.01 -12.80 -4.90
N ASP A 65 -9.99 -12.15 -6.06
CA ASP A 65 -9.31 -12.66 -7.25
C ASP A 65 -7.80 -12.74 -6.99
N ALA A 66 -7.21 -11.70 -6.38
CA ALA A 66 -5.80 -11.71 -5.98
C ALA A 66 -5.47 -12.78 -4.93
N ALA A 67 -6.37 -13.04 -3.98
CA ALA A 67 -6.19 -14.12 -3.00
C ALA A 67 -6.04 -15.47 -3.70
N SER A 68 -6.91 -15.74 -4.67
CA SER A 68 -6.87 -16.96 -5.48
C SER A 68 -5.63 -17.02 -6.38
N ASP A 69 -5.37 -15.98 -7.16
CA ASP A 69 -4.31 -15.96 -8.17
C ASP A 69 -2.91 -16.03 -7.56
N LEU A 70 -2.73 -15.42 -6.39
CA LEU A 70 -1.44 -15.38 -5.68
C LEU A 70 -1.31 -16.45 -4.60
N GLY A 71 -2.38 -17.19 -4.28
CA GLY A 71 -2.39 -18.19 -3.21
C GLY A 71 -2.11 -17.59 -1.84
N ILE A 72 -2.62 -16.38 -1.57
CA ILE A 72 -2.48 -15.67 -0.30
C ILE A 72 -3.81 -15.68 0.48
N ASP A 73 -3.74 -15.43 1.78
CA ASP A 73 -4.93 -15.13 2.58
C ASP A 73 -5.16 -13.61 2.51
N ALA A 74 -6.26 -13.16 1.92
CA ALA A 74 -6.59 -11.74 1.84
C ALA A 74 -8.01 -11.48 2.33
N SER A 75 -8.17 -10.44 3.14
CA SER A 75 -9.46 -10.04 3.71
C SER A 75 -9.84 -8.63 3.30
N PHE A 76 -11.14 -8.38 3.12
CA PHE A 76 -11.69 -7.08 2.73
C PHE A 76 -12.63 -6.56 3.83
N HIS A 77 -12.42 -5.32 4.27
CA HIS A 77 -13.15 -4.72 5.39
C HIS A 77 -13.69 -3.34 5.00
N MET A 78 -14.99 -3.14 5.20
CA MET A 78 -15.63 -1.84 5.05
C MET A 78 -16.17 -1.37 6.40
N PRO A 79 -15.53 -0.38 7.05
CA PRO A 79 -15.95 0.11 8.37
C PRO A 79 -17.30 0.84 8.28
N PRO A 80 -18.38 0.37 8.94
CA PRO A 80 -19.67 1.06 8.93
C PRO A 80 -19.66 2.39 9.69
N ASP A 81 -18.89 2.49 10.77
CA ASP A 81 -18.91 3.66 11.68
C ASP A 81 -17.74 4.64 11.43
N GLY A 82 -17.25 4.71 10.19
CA GLY A 82 -16.23 5.66 9.75
C GLY A 82 -14.86 5.47 10.42
N LEU A 83 -14.16 6.58 10.68
CA LEU A 83 -12.75 6.57 11.11
C LEU A 83 -12.49 5.81 12.42
N ALA A 84 -13.42 5.90 13.39
CA ALA A 84 -13.25 5.26 14.69
C ALA A 84 -13.23 3.73 14.55
N ASP A 85 -14.12 3.19 13.71
CA ASP A 85 -14.18 1.76 13.46
C ASP A 85 -13.08 1.29 12.51
N GLN A 86 -12.72 2.10 11.52
CA GLN A 86 -11.55 1.85 10.68
C GLN A 86 -10.28 1.65 11.54
N LYS A 87 -10.06 2.55 12.50
CA LYS A 87 -8.92 2.46 13.42
C LYS A 87 -8.96 1.17 14.25
N ARG A 88 -10.13 0.82 14.80
CA ARG A 88 -10.31 -0.43 15.56
C ARG A 88 -10.01 -1.67 14.72
N ILE A 89 -10.49 -1.71 13.48
CA ILE A 89 -10.23 -2.80 12.54
C ILE A 89 -8.74 -2.92 12.25
N ILE A 90 -8.05 -1.80 11.98
CA ILE A 90 -6.60 -1.80 11.76
C ILE A 90 -5.86 -2.30 13.00
N GLU A 91 -6.21 -1.83 14.20
CA GLU A 91 -5.61 -2.27 15.47
C GLU A 91 -5.80 -3.78 15.68
N ASP A 92 -6.99 -4.32 15.41
CA ASP A 92 -7.28 -5.76 15.50
C ASP A 92 -6.46 -6.58 14.47
N LEU A 93 -6.33 -6.09 13.24
CA LEU A 93 -5.51 -6.71 12.21
C LEU A 93 -4.02 -6.72 12.58
N MET A 94 -3.52 -5.65 13.19
CA MET A 94 -2.16 -5.58 13.73
C MET A 94 -1.96 -6.61 14.84
N VAL A 95 -2.90 -6.74 15.78
CA VAL A 95 -2.85 -7.76 16.86
C VAL A 95 -2.88 -9.17 16.28
N LYS A 96 -3.67 -9.41 15.24
CA LYS A 96 -3.68 -10.69 14.50
C LYS A 96 -2.35 -10.97 13.79
N GLY A 97 -1.51 -9.96 13.57
CA GLY A 97 -0.20 -10.11 12.92
C GLY A 97 -0.31 -10.43 11.43
N VAL A 98 -1.18 -9.71 10.71
CA VAL A 98 -1.20 -9.77 9.24
C VAL A 98 0.10 -9.22 8.67
N ASN A 99 0.51 -9.70 7.51
CA ASN A 99 1.76 -9.30 6.86
C ASN A 99 1.64 -7.93 6.15
N GLY A 100 0.43 -7.46 5.88
CA GLY A 100 0.16 -6.14 5.35
C GLY A 100 -1.30 -5.72 5.49
N ILE A 101 -1.52 -4.41 5.55
CA ILE A 101 -2.83 -3.72 5.61
C ILE A 101 -2.81 -2.62 4.55
#